data_AF-A0A5J4TYY8-F1
#
_entry.id   AF-A0A5J4TYY8-F1
#
_cell.length_a   1.000
_cell.length_b   1.000
_cell.length_c   1.000
_cell.angle_alpha   90.00
_cell.angle_beta   90.00
_cell.angle_gamma   90.00
#
_symmetry.space_group_name_H-M   'P 1'
#
loop_
_entity.id
_entity.type
_entity.pdbx_description
1 polymer ?
#
loop_
_entity_poly.entity_id
_entity_poly.type
_entity_poly.pdbx_seq_one_letter_code
_entity_poly.pdbx_strand_id
1 'polypeptide(L)'
;VRPQITQHVGRLRLPEISDDDKIESLIQLIILSVSFAESEQNGIVATSGIVESVSGQMLETTNPKIRTLCGALIEVIQQRGCESGEQTDWRTLLSPIVSLLFNSDEKISEIGKQSLLKAIVQKAEILHGLLQLGIFDEASDLLDLTFPSQQTAQQQSQQQQQSILPQQILLNILEVVEKIIRQSEESIKKTDKLKKSAERIKQLKPPRQIKSILNSILSILEDEQEQDEIIQRERLIQEELQQAHEQVRLAQEQVRTAEQAKIEVEYEKRKVEERAREAILVKEQQIIYLQEIIDQKQNVQQNDVHFLGGSHKVHFQGGQDCFAHFQGSQSSKAHFQGGQDNKVHFQGGIGSKVHFQGGKDIDLDFQGPENCKMYFQGGKNYDITIQGSGRNVTIHGRPEQVLFTQ
;
A
#
# COMPACT_ATOMS: atom_id res chain seq x y z
N VAL A 1 53.58 41.64 42.14
CA VAL A 1 52.14 41.31 42.28
C VAL A 1 51.89 40.18 43.28
N ARG A 2 52.46 38.97 43.09
CA ARG A 2 52.25 37.81 43.97
C ARG A 2 52.41 38.08 45.49
N PRO A 3 53.47 38.74 45.99
CA PRO A 3 53.62 39.01 47.43
C PRO A 3 52.53 39.93 47.99
N GLN A 4 52.07 40.90 47.20
CA GLN A 4 51.00 41.83 47.59
C GLN A 4 49.65 41.10 47.66
N ILE A 5 49.38 40.19 46.72
CA ILE A 5 48.18 39.34 46.77
C ILE A 5 48.19 38.49 48.04
N THR A 6 49.29 37.79 48.34
CA THR A 6 49.41 37.00 49.57
C THR A 6 49.24 37.85 50.83
N GLN A 7 49.75 39.09 50.83
CA GLN A 7 49.58 40.02 51.94
C GLN A 7 48.11 40.39 52.16
N HIS A 8 47.39 40.80 51.11
CA HIS A 8 45.98 41.17 51.22
C HIS A 8 45.09 39.95 51.55
N VAL A 9 45.39 38.77 51.01
CA VAL A 9 44.72 37.52 51.40
C VAL A 9 44.97 37.20 52.88
N GLY A 10 46.19 37.37 53.37
CA GLY A 10 46.52 37.20 54.78
C GLY A 10 45.73 38.15 55.68
N ARG A 11 45.56 39.41 55.27
CA ARG A 11 44.74 40.40 55.99
C ARG A 11 43.28 39.97 56.11
N LEU A 12 42.69 39.41 55.05
CA LEU A 12 41.31 38.94 55.05
C LEU A 12 41.06 37.74 55.98
N ARG A 13 42.11 37.02 56.41
CA ARG A 13 42.00 35.88 57.35
C ARG A 13 42.12 36.29 58.82
N LEU A 14 42.39 37.56 59.11
CA LEU A 14 42.51 38.03 60.48
C LEU A 14 41.11 38.07 61.13
N PRO A 15 40.94 37.49 62.33
CA PRO A 15 39.62 37.37 62.97
C PRO A 15 39.00 38.72 63.39
N GLU A 16 39.80 39.78 63.54
CA GLU A 16 39.36 41.09 64.09
C GLU A 16 39.58 42.26 63.11
N ILE A 17 39.59 42.01 61.80
CA ILE A 17 39.74 43.08 60.80
C ILE A 17 38.41 43.82 60.57
N SER A 18 38.48 45.16 60.49
CA SER A 18 37.31 46.00 60.26
C SER A 18 36.72 45.78 58.86
N ASP A 19 35.43 46.05 58.68
CA ASP A 19 34.77 45.95 57.38
C ASP A 19 35.38 46.90 56.34
N ASP A 20 35.84 48.09 56.75
CA ASP A 20 36.50 49.06 55.86
C ASP A 20 37.86 48.52 55.37
N ASP A 21 38.64 47.91 56.25
CA ASP A 21 39.93 47.30 55.87
C ASP A 21 39.74 46.06 54.99
N LYS A 22 38.66 45.29 55.21
CA LYS A 22 38.26 44.19 54.31
C LYS A 22 37.89 44.72 52.93
N ILE A 23 37.10 45.78 52.86
CA ILE A 23 36.71 46.43 51.61
C ILE A 23 37.95 46.94 50.86
N GLU A 24 38.86 47.63 51.54
CA GLU A 24 40.09 48.11 50.91
C GLU A 24 40.93 46.94 50.39
N SER A 25 41.10 45.88 51.20
CA SER A 25 41.87 44.71 50.80
C SER A 25 41.25 43.99 49.59
N LEU A 26 39.92 43.87 49.53
CA LEU A 26 39.23 43.29 48.38
C LEU A 26 39.35 44.16 47.13
N ILE A 27 39.24 45.48 47.24
CA ILE A 27 39.45 46.41 46.10
C ILE A 27 40.88 46.27 45.56
N GLN A 28 41.88 46.24 46.44
CA GLN A 28 43.27 46.05 46.02
C GLN A 28 43.48 44.69 45.35
N LEU A 29 42.86 43.62 45.87
CA LEU A 29 42.93 42.31 45.24
C LEU A 29 42.30 42.29 43.84
N ILE A 30 41.19 42.99 43.61
CA ILE A 30 40.58 43.14 42.28
C ILE A 30 41.55 43.84 41.32
N ILE A 31 42.12 44.98 41.74
CA ILE A 31 43.08 45.75 40.93
C ILE A 31 44.30 44.89 40.56
N LEU A 32 44.86 44.19 41.55
CA LEU A 32 46.00 43.29 41.34
C LEU A 32 45.64 42.12 40.42
N SER A 33 44.40 41.63 40.49
CA SER A 33 43.92 40.49 39.68
C SER A 33 43.82 40.80 38.19
N VAL A 34 43.58 42.06 37.84
CA VAL A 34 43.59 42.52 36.44
C VAL A 34 45.03 42.77 35.93
N SER A 35 46.00 42.93 36.82
CA SER A 35 47.32 43.50 36.47
C SER A 35 48.45 42.50 36.22
N PHE A 36 48.31 41.21 36.55
CA PHE A 36 49.37 40.21 36.33
C PHE A 36 49.31 39.53 34.96
N ALA A 37 50.44 39.00 34.47
CA ALA A 37 50.53 38.30 33.20
C ALA A 37 49.84 36.92 33.24
N GLU A 38 49.29 36.47 32.10
CA GLU A 38 48.61 35.18 31.95
C GLU A 38 49.48 33.99 32.39
N SER A 39 50.79 34.04 32.11
CA SER A 39 51.76 33.02 32.52
C SER A 39 51.94 32.88 34.04
N GLU A 40 51.62 33.91 34.82
CA GLU A 40 51.73 33.90 36.28
C GLU A 40 50.40 33.54 36.96
N GLN A 41 49.30 33.54 36.23
CA GLN A 41 47.95 33.44 36.76
C GLN A 41 47.71 32.13 37.52
N ASN A 42 47.96 31.00 36.88
CA ASN A 42 47.73 29.68 37.48
C ASN A 42 48.57 29.51 38.74
N GLY A 43 49.81 30.01 38.71
CA GLY A 43 50.69 30.01 39.88
C GLY A 43 50.15 30.89 41.00
N ILE A 44 49.67 32.10 40.71
CA ILE A 44 49.14 33.03 41.71
C ILE A 44 47.85 32.48 42.33
N VAL A 45 46.88 32.07 41.52
CA VAL A 45 45.58 31.58 41.99
C VAL A 45 45.74 30.32 42.83
N ALA A 46 46.52 29.33 42.37
CA ALA A 46 46.67 28.05 43.06
C ALA A 46 47.49 28.12 44.36
N THR A 47 48.36 29.13 44.53
CA THR A 47 49.27 29.19 45.69
C THR A 47 48.96 30.29 46.69
N SER A 48 48.22 31.33 46.30
CA SER A 48 47.90 32.45 47.19
C SER A 48 46.79 32.12 48.18
N GLY A 49 45.99 31.08 47.91
CA GLY A 49 44.79 30.77 48.70
C GLY A 49 43.71 31.85 48.59
N ILE A 50 43.74 32.65 47.52
CA ILE A 50 42.84 33.78 47.31
C ILE A 50 41.39 33.30 47.19
N VAL A 51 41.14 32.23 46.44
CA VAL A 51 39.79 31.71 46.19
C VAL A 51 39.15 31.19 47.49
N GLU A 52 39.88 30.41 48.28
CA GLU A 52 39.40 29.85 49.55
C GLU A 52 39.08 30.96 50.55
N SER A 53 39.95 31.97 50.65
CA SER A 53 39.78 33.06 51.62
C SER A 53 38.61 33.97 51.26
N VAL A 54 38.49 34.31 49.97
CA VAL A 54 37.43 35.19 49.47
C VAL A 54 36.08 34.47 49.51
N SER A 55 36.05 33.18 49.17
CA SER A 55 34.84 32.36 49.25
C SER A 55 34.36 32.19 50.70
N GLY A 56 35.28 31.94 51.64
CA GLY A 56 34.95 31.91 53.07
C GLY A 56 34.35 33.23 53.55
N GLN A 57 35.01 34.36 53.25
CA GLN A 57 34.50 35.68 53.61
C GLN A 57 33.14 36.00 52.97
N MET A 58 32.91 35.56 51.73
CA MET A 58 31.63 35.74 51.05
C MET A 58 30.46 35.06 51.77
N LEU A 59 30.70 33.86 52.31
CA LEU A 59 29.71 33.05 53.02
C LEU A 59 29.50 33.50 54.47
N GLU A 60 30.55 34.00 55.12
CA GLU A 60 30.52 34.39 56.54
C GLU A 60 30.04 35.84 56.77
N THR A 61 30.25 36.74 55.80
CA THR A 61 29.95 38.16 55.98
C THR A 61 28.45 38.46 55.94
N THR A 62 28.00 39.34 56.83
CA THR A 62 26.67 39.96 56.78
C THR A 62 26.65 41.23 55.92
N ASN A 63 27.82 41.80 55.60
CA ASN A 63 27.95 43.04 54.85
C ASN A 63 27.77 42.78 53.33
N PRO A 64 26.73 43.36 52.69
CA PRO A 64 26.45 43.11 51.28
C PRO A 64 27.56 43.62 50.36
N LYS A 65 28.24 44.72 50.71
CA LYS A 65 29.33 45.28 49.90
C LYS A 65 30.55 44.36 49.88
N ILE A 66 30.90 43.78 51.02
CA ILE A 66 31.98 42.78 51.11
C ILE A 66 31.61 41.56 50.27
N ARG A 67 30.39 41.06 50.39
CA ARG A 67 29.90 39.92 49.60
C ARG A 67 29.99 40.19 48.08
N THR A 68 29.57 41.37 47.64
CA THR A 68 29.67 41.79 46.22
C THR A 68 31.11 41.89 45.75
N LEU A 69 32.01 42.47 46.54
CA LEU A 69 33.43 42.56 46.19
C LEU A 69 34.11 41.19 46.13
N CYS A 70 33.74 40.26 47.03
CA CYS A 70 34.18 38.88 46.95
C CYS A 70 33.72 38.22 45.64
N GLY A 71 32.44 38.37 45.27
CA GLY A 71 31.90 37.85 44.02
C GLY A 71 32.63 38.42 42.79
N ALA A 72 32.78 39.75 42.73
CA ALA A 72 33.49 40.42 41.63
C ALA A 72 34.95 39.95 41.50
N LEU A 73 35.65 39.74 42.62
CA LEU A 73 37.01 39.22 42.61
C LEU A 73 37.07 37.79 42.07
N ILE A 74 36.15 36.92 42.50
CA ILE A 74 36.05 35.55 41.99
C ILE A 74 35.76 35.55 40.49
N GLU A 75 34.82 36.39 40.03
CA GLU A 75 34.49 36.53 38.61
C GLU A 75 35.69 37.01 37.78
N VAL A 76 36.46 38.00 38.24
CA VAL A 76 37.68 38.46 37.55
C VAL A 76 38.71 37.33 37.48
N ILE A 77 38.93 36.60 38.57
CA ILE A 77 39.87 35.48 38.61
C ILE A 77 39.43 34.37 37.64
N GLN A 78 38.13 34.03 37.64
CA GLN A 78 37.55 33.02 36.76
C GLN A 78 37.66 33.43 35.29
N GLN A 79 37.20 34.64 34.94
CA GLN A 79 37.22 35.13 33.56
C GLN A 79 38.61 35.06 32.97
N ARG A 80 39.62 35.53 33.72
CA ARG A 80 41.01 35.44 33.29
C ARG A 80 41.51 33.99 33.23
N GLY A 81 41.02 33.14 34.13
CA GLY A 81 41.47 31.74 34.24
C GLY A 81 40.96 30.86 33.10
N CYS A 82 39.87 31.29 32.46
CA CYS A 82 39.25 30.65 31.31
C CYS A 82 39.69 31.27 29.96
N GLU A 83 40.64 32.22 29.94
CA GLU A 83 41.16 32.83 28.70
C GLU A 83 41.94 31.83 27.81
N SER A 84 42.26 30.64 28.32
CA SER A 84 43.01 29.60 27.61
C SER A 84 42.17 28.87 26.55
N GLY A 85 41.94 29.51 25.40
CA GLY A 85 41.54 28.87 24.14
C GLY A 85 40.16 28.19 24.07
N GLU A 86 39.34 28.29 25.12
CA GLU A 86 37.97 27.76 25.12
C GLU A 86 36.97 28.72 24.45
N GLN A 87 35.78 28.20 24.10
CA GLN A 87 34.69 29.03 23.57
C GLN A 87 34.33 30.12 24.58
N THR A 88 34.25 31.37 24.10
CA THR A 88 33.87 32.51 24.93
C THR A 88 32.48 32.31 25.52
N ASP A 89 32.37 32.29 26.85
CA ASP A 89 31.08 32.24 27.55
C ASP A 89 30.38 33.61 27.50
N TRP A 90 29.65 33.85 26.42
CA TRP A 90 28.88 35.06 26.22
C TRP A 90 27.79 35.26 27.27
N ARG A 91 27.26 34.20 27.89
CA ARG A 91 26.23 34.33 28.94
C ARG A 91 26.81 35.09 30.13
N THR A 92 27.98 34.69 30.62
CA THR A 92 28.64 35.35 31.75
C THR A 92 29.07 36.77 31.40
N LEU A 93 29.60 36.99 30.19
CA LEU A 93 30.03 38.33 29.76
C LEU A 93 28.88 39.32 29.56
N LEU A 94 27.72 38.84 29.11
CA LEU A 94 26.56 39.70 28.81
C LEU A 94 25.67 39.93 30.03
N SER A 95 25.71 39.06 31.04
CA SER A 95 24.88 39.17 32.24
C SER A 95 24.91 40.55 32.90
N PRO A 96 26.08 41.21 33.10
CA PRO A 96 26.10 42.56 33.65
C PRO A 96 25.41 43.59 32.76
N ILE A 97 25.54 43.47 31.44
CA ILE A 97 24.93 44.42 30.48
C ILE A 97 23.41 44.22 30.43
N VAL A 98 22.94 42.97 30.50
CA VAL A 98 21.51 42.67 30.64
C VAL A 98 20.97 43.23 31.96
N SER A 99 21.68 43.07 33.08
CA SER A 99 21.29 43.69 34.35
C SER A 99 21.21 45.22 34.28
N LEU A 100 22.06 45.88 33.48
CA LEU A 100 21.96 47.33 33.21
C LEU A 100 20.69 47.66 32.42
N LEU A 101 20.33 46.85 31.42
CA LEU A 101 19.11 47.03 30.63
C LEU A 101 17.84 47.02 31.51
N PHE A 102 17.77 46.11 32.49
CA PHE A 102 16.64 45.98 33.44
C PHE A 102 16.75 46.90 34.66
N ASN A 103 17.70 47.85 34.67
CA ASN A 103 17.87 48.77 35.78
C ASN A 103 16.67 49.74 35.90
N SER A 104 16.31 50.10 37.13
CA SER A 104 15.22 51.04 37.41
C SER A 104 15.52 52.49 37.01
N ASP A 105 16.79 52.84 36.76
CA ASP A 105 17.20 54.14 36.22
C ASP A 105 17.17 54.12 34.69
N GLU A 106 16.39 55.05 34.10
CA GLU A 106 16.19 55.14 32.66
C GLU A 106 17.50 55.34 31.87
N LYS A 107 18.45 56.11 32.40
CA LYS A 107 19.73 56.38 31.73
C LYS A 107 20.63 55.15 31.77
N ILE A 108 20.63 54.42 32.90
CA ILE A 108 21.38 53.17 33.03
C ILE A 108 20.79 52.10 32.08
N SER A 109 19.46 51.99 32.05
CA SER A 109 18.75 51.12 31.10
C SER A 109 19.07 51.47 29.65
N GLU A 110 19.10 52.76 29.30
CA GLU A 110 19.44 53.21 27.95
C GLU A 110 20.90 52.86 27.59
N ILE A 111 21.84 52.99 28.52
CA ILE A 111 23.24 52.55 28.29
C ILE A 111 23.30 51.03 28.06
N GLY A 112 22.57 50.24 28.87
CA GLY A 112 22.44 48.80 28.67
C GLY A 112 21.90 48.45 27.29
N LYS A 113 20.82 49.12 26.86
CA LYS A 113 20.23 49.00 25.52
C LYS A 113 21.25 49.26 24.42
N GLN A 114 21.90 50.43 24.45
CA GLN A 114 22.85 50.81 23.39
C GLN A 114 24.04 49.85 23.30
N SER A 115 24.57 49.40 24.45
CA SER A 115 25.62 48.39 24.49
C SER A 115 25.19 47.07 23.87
N LEU A 116 23.99 46.57 24.21
CA LEU A 116 23.47 45.31 23.66
C LEU A 116 23.18 45.41 22.17
N LEU A 117 22.51 46.48 21.71
CA LEU A 117 22.21 46.67 20.30
C LEU A 117 23.49 46.74 19.44
N LYS A 118 24.52 47.43 19.94
CA LYS A 118 25.83 47.47 19.28
C LYS A 118 26.49 46.09 19.24
N ALA A 119 26.42 45.33 20.33
CA ALA A 119 27.02 44.01 20.43
C ALA A 119 26.36 42.98 19.50
N ILE A 120 25.02 42.95 19.50
CA ILE A 120 24.19 42.08 18.65
C ILE A 120 24.55 42.24 17.15
N VAL A 121 24.81 43.46 16.70
CA VAL A 121 25.19 43.73 15.30
C VAL A 121 26.59 43.21 14.95
N GLN A 122 27.49 43.07 15.93
CA GLN A 122 28.90 42.75 15.67
C GLN A 122 29.20 41.25 15.65
N LYS A 123 28.50 40.45 16.47
CA LYS A 123 28.80 39.02 16.66
C LYS A 123 27.52 38.21 16.80
N ALA A 124 27.36 37.17 15.98
CA ALA A 124 26.18 36.31 16.00
C ALA A 124 26.12 35.44 17.26
N GLU A 125 27.28 35.06 17.82
CA GLU A 125 27.39 34.20 19.01
C GLU A 125 26.80 34.86 20.27
N ILE A 126 26.73 36.20 20.27
CA ILE A 126 26.10 36.99 21.34
C ILE A 126 24.61 36.69 21.44
N LEU A 127 23.94 36.42 20.32
CA LEU A 127 22.52 36.06 20.31
C LEU A 127 22.28 34.81 21.16
N HIS A 128 23.12 33.78 21.01
CA HIS A 128 23.00 32.56 21.81
C HIS A 128 23.20 32.84 23.31
N GLY A 129 24.18 33.68 23.67
CA GLY A 129 24.38 34.12 25.06
C GLY A 129 23.17 34.85 25.65
N LEU A 130 22.55 35.76 24.89
CA LEU A 130 21.33 36.48 25.31
C LEU A 130 20.12 35.55 25.46
N LEU A 131 20.00 34.56 24.58
CA LEU A 131 18.95 33.53 24.69
C LEU A 131 19.13 32.65 25.92
N GLN A 132 20.38 32.34 26.31
CA GLN A 132 20.66 31.58 27.54
C GLN A 132 20.39 32.38 28.82
N LEU A 133 20.44 33.72 28.75
CA LEU A 133 20.09 34.60 29.87
C LEU A 133 18.58 34.73 30.09
N GLY A 134 17.74 34.18 29.20
CA GLY A 134 16.28 34.18 29.39
C GLY A 134 15.63 35.56 29.19
N ILE A 135 16.23 36.43 28.37
CA ILE A 135 15.78 37.82 28.19
C ILE A 135 14.31 37.95 27.77
N PHE A 136 13.77 36.96 27.04
CA PHE A 136 12.35 36.95 26.64
C PHE A 136 11.41 36.65 27.80
N ASP A 137 11.78 35.72 28.68
CA ASP A 137 10.98 35.38 29.85
C ASP A 137 10.94 36.55 30.82
N GLU A 138 12.08 37.22 31.01
CA GLU A 138 12.22 38.38 31.89
C GLU A 138 11.48 39.60 31.33
N ALA A 139 11.54 39.83 30.00
CA ALA A 139 10.74 40.85 29.33
C ALA A 139 9.23 40.56 29.42
N SER A 140 8.83 39.29 29.32
CA SER A 140 7.44 38.84 29.49
C SER A 140 6.93 39.06 30.91
N ASP A 141 7.71 38.71 31.94
CA ASP A 141 7.36 38.97 33.34
C ASP A 141 7.22 40.47 33.60
N LEU A 142 8.09 41.30 33.03
CA LEU A 142 8.01 42.74 33.17
C LEU A 142 6.78 43.33 32.49
N LEU A 143 6.42 42.81 31.31
CA LEU A 143 5.19 43.16 30.61
C LEU A 143 3.95 42.82 31.44
N ASP A 144 3.94 41.64 32.06
CA ASP A 144 2.83 41.19 32.91
C ASP A 144 2.71 42.00 34.20
N LEU A 145 3.85 42.40 34.80
CA LEU A 145 3.90 43.31 35.94
C LEU A 145 3.38 44.71 35.58
N THR A 146 3.78 45.24 34.42
CA THR A 146 3.40 46.59 33.97
C THR A 146 1.92 46.66 33.56
N PHE A 147 1.38 45.56 33.05
CA PHE A 147 0.00 45.46 32.57
C PHE A 147 -0.71 44.25 33.22
N PRO A 148 -1.12 44.34 34.50
CA PRO A 148 -1.71 43.21 35.21
C PRO A 148 -3.08 42.81 34.65
N SER A 149 -3.38 41.51 34.75
CA SER A 149 -4.66 40.92 34.33
C SER A 149 -5.79 41.25 35.33
N GLN A 150 -7.04 41.32 34.87
CA GLN A 150 -8.20 41.62 35.73
C GLN A 150 -8.37 40.64 36.91
N GLN A 151 -7.88 39.41 36.80
CA GLN A 151 -7.88 38.43 37.90
C GLN A 151 -6.86 38.76 39.01
N THR A 152 -5.72 39.37 38.68
CA THR A 152 -4.69 39.77 39.66
C THR A 152 -5.02 41.09 40.35
N ALA A 153 -5.78 41.96 39.67
CA ALA A 153 -6.18 43.26 40.19
C ALA A 153 -7.12 43.19 41.42
N GLN A 154 -7.82 42.07 41.63
CA GLN A 154 -8.75 41.91 42.77
C GLN A 154 -8.07 41.52 44.09
N GLN A 155 -6.80 41.10 44.08
CA GLN A 155 -6.04 40.76 45.30
C GLN A 155 -5.05 41.84 45.75
N GLN A 156 -4.75 42.86 44.93
CA GLN A 156 -3.77 43.91 45.25
C GLN A 156 -4.37 45.21 45.82
N SER A 157 -5.63 45.21 46.24
CA SER A 157 -6.28 46.42 46.78
C SER A 157 -5.85 46.78 48.21
N GLN A 158 -5.01 45.99 48.89
CA GLN A 158 -4.46 46.36 50.20
C GLN A 158 -3.03 45.87 50.39
N GLN A 159 -2.07 46.50 49.72
CA GLN A 159 -0.76 46.93 50.25
C GLN A 159 0.23 47.12 49.10
N GLN A 160 0.82 48.32 49.09
CA GLN A 160 1.92 48.79 48.25
C GLN A 160 1.53 49.10 46.80
N GLN A 161 1.45 50.41 46.53
CA GLN A 161 1.77 51.00 45.23
C GLN A 161 3.19 50.54 44.86
N GLN A 162 3.33 49.35 44.27
CA GLN A 162 4.59 48.96 43.62
C GLN A 162 4.79 49.93 42.46
N SER A 163 5.97 50.55 42.46
CA SER A 163 6.42 51.52 41.48
C SER A 163 6.10 51.03 40.07
N ILE A 164 5.17 51.71 39.39
CA ILE A 164 4.96 51.51 37.96
C ILE A 164 6.31 51.75 37.30
N LEU A 165 6.88 50.70 36.72
CA LEU A 165 8.18 50.80 36.09
C LEU A 165 8.10 51.84 34.97
N PRO A 166 9.04 52.79 34.88
CA PRO A 166 9.01 53.83 33.86
C PRO A 166 8.82 53.25 32.46
N GLN A 167 7.89 53.82 31.68
CA GLN A 167 7.57 53.32 30.34
C GLN A 167 8.80 53.27 29.42
N GLN A 168 9.76 54.18 29.64
CA GLN A 168 10.99 54.22 28.87
C GLN A 168 11.86 52.97 29.06
N ILE A 169 11.91 52.40 30.26
CA ILE A 169 12.71 51.19 30.53
C ILE A 169 12.08 49.99 29.81
N LEU A 170 10.75 49.89 29.85
CA LEU A 170 10.03 48.84 29.10
C LEU A 170 10.28 48.97 27.59
N LEU A 171 10.26 50.20 27.05
CA LEU A 171 10.60 50.44 25.65
C LEU A 171 12.03 49.99 25.34
N ASN A 172 13.00 50.35 26.18
CA ASN A 172 14.40 49.97 26.01
C ASN A 172 14.57 48.45 25.92
N ILE A 173 13.90 47.71 26.80
CA ILE A 173 13.93 46.24 26.82
C ILE A 173 13.28 45.66 25.56
N LEU A 174 12.09 46.15 25.18
CA LEU A 174 11.37 45.66 24.01
C LEU A 174 12.13 45.93 22.71
N GLU A 175 12.83 47.06 22.59
CA GLU A 175 13.69 47.35 21.42
C GLU A 175 14.84 46.34 21.29
N VAL A 176 15.49 45.96 22.41
CA VAL A 176 16.52 44.90 22.39
C VAL A 176 15.91 43.57 22.00
N VAL A 177 14.77 43.21 22.59
CA VAL A 177 14.06 41.95 22.30
C VAL A 177 13.65 41.87 20.84
N GLU A 178 13.06 42.92 20.29
CA GLU A 178 12.70 43.02 18.87
C GLU A 178 13.93 42.81 17.99
N LYS A 179 15.06 43.43 18.34
CA LYS A 179 16.31 43.30 17.58
C LYS A 179 16.86 41.87 17.59
N ILE A 180 16.80 41.19 18.74
CA ILE A 180 17.22 39.78 18.88
C ILE A 180 16.34 38.87 18.02
N ILE A 181 15.02 39.03 18.10
CA ILE A 181 14.06 38.22 17.33
C ILE A 181 14.32 38.36 15.84
N ARG A 182 14.55 39.59 15.37
CA ARG A 182 14.81 39.86 13.95
C ARG A 182 16.14 39.30 13.43
N GLN A 183 17.07 38.94 14.29
CA GLN A 183 18.42 38.48 13.90
C GLN A 183 18.67 37.00 14.21
N SER A 184 17.74 36.31 14.87
CA SER A 184 17.92 34.94 15.31
C SER A 184 16.69 34.10 15.02
N GLU A 185 16.76 33.20 14.03
CA GLU A 185 15.72 32.21 13.76
C GLU A 185 15.49 31.29 14.98
N GLU A 186 16.56 30.94 15.72
CA GLU A 186 16.48 30.11 16.93
C GLU A 186 15.67 30.79 18.05
N SER A 187 15.66 32.12 18.08
CA SER A 187 15.01 32.88 19.14
C SER A 187 13.50 32.68 19.19
N ILE A 188 12.87 32.44 18.03
CA ILE A 188 11.42 32.36 17.88
C ILE A 188 10.85 31.20 18.70
N LYS A 189 11.58 30.07 18.76
CA LYS A 189 11.22 28.89 19.57
C LYS A 189 11.18 29.17 21.08
N LYS A 190 11.83 30.23 21.56
CA LYS A 190 11.88 30.61 22.98
C LYS A 190 10.98 31.81 23.31
N THR A 191 10.12 32.24 22.38
CA THR A 191 9.28 33.45 22.56
C THR A 191 7.84 33.15 22.99
N ASP A 192 7.45 31.89 23.24
CA ASP A 192 6.06 31.51 23.56
C ASP A 192 5.43 32.32 24.70
N LYS A 193 6.18 32.52 25.78
CA LYS A 193 5.72 33.30 26.94
C LYS A 193 5.54 34.77 26.58
N LEU A 194 6.55 35.35 25.92
CA LEU A 194 6.53 36.72 25.42
C LEU A 194 5.38 36.97 24.43
N LYS A 195 5.14 36.04 23.50
CA LYS A 195 4.05 36.11 22.51
C LYS A 195 2.69 36.19 23.22
N LYS A 196 2.44 35.30 24.19
CA LYS A 196 1.20 35.31 24.99
C LYS A 196 1.01 36.62 25.75
N SER A 197 2.06 37.12 26.43
CA SER A 197 2.00 38.40 27.14
C SER A 197 1.75 39.57 26.16
N ALA A 198 2.42 39.59 25.01
CA ALA A 198 2.28 40.62 23.99
C ALA A 198 0.87 40.66 23.36
N GLU A 199 0.31 39.50 23.00
CA GLU A 199 -1.06 39.37 22.47
C GLU A 199 -2.11 39.85 23.47
N ARG A 200 -1.96 39.46 24.73
CA ARG A 200 -2.82 39.90 25.83
C ARG A 200 -2.76 41.42 25.99
N ILE A 201 -1.55 41.99 26.02
CA ILE A 201 -1.35 43.43 26.23
C ILE A 201 -1.83 44.25 25.05
N LYS A 202 -1.73 43.74 23.81
CA LYS A 202 -2.30 44.38 22.61
C LYS A 202 -3.79 44.71 22.78
N GLN A 203 -4.54 43.89 23.53
CA GLN A 203 -5.97 44.11 23.83
C GLN A 203 -6.22 45.17 24.92
N LEU A 204 -5.23 45.45 25.78
CA LEU A 204 -5.32 46.38 26.91
C LEU A 204 -5.07 47.85 26.54
N LYS A 205 -4.96 48.18 25.23
CA LYS A 205 -4.69 49.53 24.71
C LYS A 205 -3.43 50.18 25.31
N PRO A 206 -2.23 49.60 25.10
CA PRO A 206 -0.99 50.14 25.61
C PRO A 206 -0.61 51.47 24.91
N PRO A 207 0.33 52.24 25.46
CA PRO A 207 0.88 53.43 24.82
C PRO A 207 1.32 53.18 23.37
N ARG A 208 1.21 54.19 22.50
CA ARG A 208 1.41 54.04 21.04
C ARG A 208 2.76 53.44 20.68
N GLN A 209 3.84 53.84 21.36
CA GLN A 209 5.19 53.34 21.10
C GLN A 209 5.32 51.86 21.46
N ILE A 210 4.87 51.46 22.65
CA ILE A 210 4.83 50.05 23.09
C ILE A 210 3.98 49.22 22.14
N LYS A 211 2.79 49.72 21.77
CA LYS A 211 1.92 49.05 20.80
C LYS A 211 2.61 48.81 19.45
N SER A 212 3.40 49.78 18.98
CA SER A 212 4.14 49.67 17.72
C SER A 212 5.16 48.54 17.77
N ILE A 213 5.97 48.48 18.83
CA ILE A 213 7.01 47.45 18.98
C ILE A 213 6.37 46.07 19.19
N LEU A 214 5.33 45.96 20.02
CA LEU A 214 4.61 44.69 20.21
C LEU A 214 4.00 44.17 18.91
N ASN A 215 3.44 45.04 18.07
CA ASN A 215 2.93 44.63 16.76
C ASN A 215 4.06 44.19 15.83
N SER A 216 5.22 44.85 15.85
CA SER A 216 6.40 44.46 15.07
C SER A 216 6.87 43.07 15.48
N ILE A 217 7.03 42.84 16.80
CA ILE A 217 7.39 41.53 17.36
C ILE A 217 6.38 40.46 16.94
N LEU A 218 5.08 40.69 17.14
CA LEU A 218 4.05 39.71 16.80
C LEU A 218 4.01 39.40 15.30
N SER A 219 4.18 40.39 14.43
CA SER A 219 4.23 40.18 12.97
C SER A 219 5.38 39.25 12.59
N ILE A 220 6.58 39.46 13.15
CA ILE A 220 7.74 38.60 12.88
C ILE A 220 7.47 37.16 13.37
N LEU A 221 6.79 37.00 14.51
CA LEU A 221 6.45 35.70 15.09
C LEU A 221 5.29 34.99 14.37
N GLU A 222 4.41 35.72 13.67
CA GLU A 222 3.31 35.17 12.87
C GLU A 222 3.82 34.69 11.50
N ASP A 223 4.65 35.48 10.82
CA ASP A 223 5.18 35.18 9.48
C ASP A 223 6.00 33.86 9.44
N GLU A 224 6.78 33.57 10.49
CA GLU A 224 7.58 32.33 10.55
C GLU A 224 6.76 31.09 10.95
N GLN A 225 5.72 31.25 11.79
CA GLN A 225 4.83 30.13 12.12
C GLN A 225 4.06 29.63 10.89
N GLU A 226 3.59 30.55 10.04
CA GLU A 226 2.93 30.17 8.79
C GLU A 226 3.88 29.42 7.85
N GLN A 227 5.16 29.84 7.77
CA GLN A 227 6.16 29.14 6.96
C GLN A 227 6.46 27.72 7.48
N ASP A 228 6.64 27.56 8.79
CA ASP A 228 6.87 26.24 9.40
C ASP A 228 5.67 25.31 9.18
N GLU A 229 4.43 25.80 9.31
CA GLU A 229 3.22 25.02 9.04
C GLU A 229 3.13 24.60 7.56
N ILE A 230 3.48 25.49 6.63
CA ILE A 230 3.50 25.18 5.19
C ILE A 230 4.53 24.08 4.91
N ILE A 231 5.75 24.20 5.44
CA ILE A 231 6.83 23.21 5.25
C ILE A 231 6.44 21.85 5.81
N GLN A 232 5.82 21.80 7.00
CA GLN A 232 5.34 20.55 7.59
C GLN A 232 4.24 19.92 6.74
N ARG A 233 3.31 20.74 6.23
CA ARG A 233 2.23 20.26 5.39
C ARG A 233 2.73 19.73 4.05
N GLU A 234 3.71 20.38 3.42
CA GLU A 234 4.35 19.90 2.20
C GLU A 234 5.05 18.55 2.42
N ARG A 235 5.73 18.38 3.56
CA ARG A 235 6.38 17.11 3.91
C ARG A 235 5.37 15.97 4.06
N LEU A 236 4.25 16.21 4.75
CA LEU A 236 3.19 15.21 4.90
C LEU A 236 2.58 14.82 3.56
N ILE A 237 2.32 15.81 2.68
CA ILE A 237 1.82 15.55 1.32
C ILE A 237 2.83 14.73 0.52
N GLN A 238 4.14 15.02 0.63
CA GLN A 238 5.17 14.23 -0.05
C GLN A 238 5.22 12.78 0.45
N GLU A 239 5.12 12.56 1.76
CA GLU A 239 5.09 11.20 2.34
C GLU A 239 3.86 10.42 1.88
N GLU A 240 2.68 11.04 1.90
CA GLU A 240 1.43 10.43 1.43
C GLU A 240 1.50 10.11 -0.07
N LEU A 241 2.08 11.01 -0.87
CA LEU A 241 2.29 10.81 -2.29
C LEU A 241 3.25 9.63 -2.56
N GLN A 242 4.33 9.51 -1.79
CA GLN A 242 5.26 8.38 -1.92
C GLN A 242 4.58 7.05 -1.60
N GLN A 243 3.77 7.00 -0.54
CA GLN A 243 3.00 5.80 -0.18
C GLN A 243 1.99 5.42 -1.27
N ALA A 244 1.29 6.40 -1.84
CA ALA A 244 0.36 6.17 -2.95
C ALA A 244 1.07 5.63 -4.19
N HIS A 245 2.25 6.17 -4.54
CA HIS A 245 3.05 5.66 -5.66
C HIS A 245 3.50 4.22 -5.43
N GLU A 246 3.90 3.88 -4.20
CA GLU A 246 4.30 2.51 -3.87
C GLU A 246 3.12 1.53 -3.94
N GLN A 247 1.93 1.91 -3.46
CA GLN A 247 0.73 1.09 -3.60
C GLN A 247 0.35 0.87 -5.07
N VAL A 248 0.41 1.92 -5.90
CA VAL A 248 0.15 1.81 -7.34
C VAL A 248 1.15 0.86 -8.00
N ARG A 249 2.43 0.94 -7.65
CA ARG A 249 3.47 0.03 -8.16
C ARG A 249 3.15 -1.43 -7.80
N LEU A 250 2.80 -1.71 -6.55
CA LEU A 250 2.44 -3.06 -6.10
C LEU A 250 1.19 -3.58 -6.81
N ALA A 251 0.17 -2.74 -6.97
CA ALA A 251 -1.04 -3.09 -7.71
C ALA A 251 -0.75 -3.39 -9.19
N GLN A 252 0.10 -2.59 -9.84
CA GLN A 252 0.53 -2.83 -11.23
C GLN A 252 1.28 -4.16 -11.38
N GLU A 253 2.14 -4.51 -10.42
CA GLU A 253 2.86 -5.79 -10.44
C GLU A 253 1.93 -6.99 -10.22
N GLN A 254 0.92 -6.86 -9.33
CA GLN A 254 -0.13 -7.85 -9.16
C GLN A 254 -0.96 -8.04 -10.44
N VAL A 255 -1.30 -6.95 -11.13
CA VAL A 255 -2.00 -7.04 -12.43
C VAL A 255 -1.14 -7.77 -13.46
N ARG A 256 0.16 -7.44 -13.56
CA ARG A 256 1.07 -8.11 -14.51
C ARG A 256 1.18 -9.62 -14.25
N THR A 257 1.29 -10.02 -12.98
CA THR A 257 1.38 -11.44 -12.61
C THR A 257 0.05 -12.17 -12.88
N ALA A 258 -1.09 -11.54 -12.60
CA ALA A 258 -2.40 -12.08 -12.93
C ALA A 258 -2.61 -12.25 -14.44
N GLU A 259 -2.14 -11.29 -15.25
CA GLU A 259 -2.18 -11.39 -16.73
C GLU A 259 -1.33 -12.55 -17.24
N GLN A 260 -0.11 -12.73 -16.72
CA GLN A 260 0.75 -13.86 -17.07
C GLN A 260 0.09 -15.21 -16.72
N ALA A 261 -0.47 -15.33 -15.52
CA ALA A 261 -1.19 -16.54 -15.11
C ALA A 261 -2.40 -16.83 -16.01
N LYS A 262 -3.13 -15.77 -16.44
CA LYS A 262 -4.25 -15.92 -17.37
C LYS A 262 -3.79 -16.45 -18.73
N ILE A 263 -2.67 -15.95 -19.25
CA ILE A 263 -2.08 -16.42 -20.52
C ILE A 263 -1.70 -17.91 -20.42
N GLU A 264 -1.07 -18.33 -19.32
CA GLU A 264 -0.70 -19.74 -19.10
C GLU A 264 -1.92 -20.66 -19.04
N VAL A 265 -2.96 -20.27 -18.29
CA VAL A 265 -4.21 -21.03 -18.21
C VAL A 265 -4.89 -21.13 -19.58
N GLU A 266 -4.90 -20.05 -20.36
CA GLU A 266 -5.48 -20.07 -21.71
C GLU A 266 -4.69 -20.96 -22.67
N TYR A 267 -3.36 -20.97 -22.57
CA TYR A 267 -2.50 -21.85 -23.34
C TYR A 267 -2.77 -23.33 -23.05
N GLU A 268 -2.82 -23.73 -21.77
CA GLU A 268 -3.13 -25.11 -21.38
C GLU A 268 -4.56 -25.52 -21.78
N LYS A 269 -5.52 -24.59 -21.68
CA LYS A 269 -6.88 -24.83 -22.16
C LYS A 269 -6.90 -25.16 -23.66
N ARG A 270 -6.18 -24.41 -24.50
CA ARG A 270 -6.10 -24.68 -25.95
C ARG A 270 -5.51 -26.05 -26.24
N LYS A 271 -4.47 -26.44 -25.52
CA LYS A 271 -3.82 -27.75 -25.67
C LYS A 271 -4.75 -28.92 -25.30
N VAL A 272 -5.56 -28.76 -24.25
CA VAL A 272 -6.59 -29.76 -23.88
C VAL A 272 -7.69 -29.82 -24.94
N GLU A 273 -8.13 -28.68 -25.45
CA GLU A 273 -9.15 -28.61 -26.50
C GLU A 273 -8.68 -29.28 -27.80
N GLU A 274 -7.42 -29.07 -28.20
CA GLU A 274 -6.82 -29.70 -29.38
C GLU A 274 -6.78 -31.23 -29.25
N ARG A 275 -6.31 -31.75 -28.10
CA ARG A 275 -6.33 -33.20 -27.80
C ARG A 275 -7.75 -33.78 -27.84
N ALA A 276 -8.73 -33.03 -27.36
CA ALA A 276 -10.13 -33.46 -27.40
C ALA A 276 -10.65 -33.53 -28.85
N ARG A 277 -10.29 -32.57 -29.71
CA ARG A 277 -10.64 -32.59 -31.14
C ARG A 277 -9.99 -33.77 -31.86
N GLU A 278 -8.72 -34.05 -31.61
CA GLU A 278 -8.04 -35.23 -32.17
C GLU A 278 -8.73 -36.54 -31.74
N ALA A 279 -9.09 -36.66 -30.46
CA ALA A 279 -9.80 -37.84 -29.96
C ALA A 279 -11.20 -38.00 -30.59
N ILE A 280 -11.90 -36.90 -30.89
CA ILE A 280 -13.18 -36.93 -31.61
C ILE A 280 -12.98 -37.45 -33.04
N LEU A 281 -11.99 -36.93 -33.77
CA LEU A 281 -11.70 -37.38 -35.15
C LEU A 281 -11.39 -38.89 -35.23
N VAL A 282 -10.61 -39.42 -34.28
CA VAL A 282 -10.32 -40.86 -34.20
C VAL A 282 -11.61 -41.67 -33.98
N LYS A 283 -12.50 -41.21 -33.11
CA LYS A 283 -13.78 -41.89 -32.87
C LYS A 283 -14.70 -41.83 -34.08
N GLU A 284 -14.76 -40.71 -34.80
CA GLU A 284 -15.55 -40.58 -36.03
C GLU A 284 -15.08 -41.55 -37.12
N GLN A 285 -13.76 -41.70 -37.31
CA GLN A 285 -13.22 -42.70 -38.24
C GLN A 285 -13.62 -44.13 -37.85
N GLN A 286 -13.61 -44.43 -36.55
CA GLN A 286 -14.02 -45.74 -36.05
C GLN A 286 -15.52 -46.01 -36.27
N ILE A 287 -16.36 -44.98 -36.12
CA ILE A 287 -17.80 -45.06 -36.41
C ILE A 287 -18.03 -45.37 -37.89
N ILE A 288 -17.34 -44.67 -38.80
CA ILE A 288 -17.44 -44.91 -40.25
C ILE A 288 -17.07 -46.36 -40.58
N TYR A 289 -15.95 -46.85 -40.06
CA TYR A 289 -15.50 -48.23 -40.28
C TYR A 289 -16.52 -49.28 -39.80
N LEU A 290 -17.10 -49.07 -38.62
CA LEU A 290 -18.13 -49.97 -38.09
C LEU A 290 -19.40 -49.95 -38.95
N GLN A 291 -19.77 -48.79 -39.51
CA GLN A 291 -20.92 -48.67 -40.40
C GLN A 291 -20.72 -49.48 -41.69
N GLU A 292 -19.53 -49.44 -42.31
CA GLU A 292 -19.21 -50.23 -43.50
C GLU A 292 -19.34 -51.75 -43.25
N ILE A 293 -18.92 -52.22 -42.08
CA ILE A 293 -19.06 -53.64 -41.69
C ILE A 293 -20.55 -54.04 -41.60
N ILE A 294 -21.39 -53.16 -41.05
CA ILE A 294 -22.82 -53.42 -40.93
C ILE A 294 -23.46 -53.55 -42.31
N ASP A 295 -23.14 -52.64 -43.23
CA ASP A 295 -23.69 -52.63 -44.59
C ASP A 295 -23.29 -53.90 -45.38
N GLN A 296 -22.05 -54.37 -45.22
CA GLN A 296 -21.59 -55.62 -45.85
C GLN A 296 -22.37 -56.86 -45.38
N LYS A 297 -22.76 -56.92 -44.10
CA LYS A 297 -23.50 -58.07 -43.56
C LYS A 297 -24.94 -58.15 -44.04
N GLN A 298 -25.57 -57.03 -44.39
CA GLN A 298 -26.95 -57.01 -44.88
C GLN A 298 -27.08 -57.53 -46.32
N ASN A 299 -26.02 -57.47 -47.13
CA ASN A 299 -26.05 -57.90 -48.54
C ASN A 299 -26.01 -59.42 -48.79
N VAL A 300 -25.88 -60.25 -47.75
CA VAL A 300 -25.73 -61.73 -47.88
C VAL A 300 -27.06 -62.49 -47.74
N GLN A 301 -28.19 -61.81 -47.47
CA GLN A 301 -29.47 -62.47 -47.16
C GLN A 301 -30.44 -62.69 -48.33
N GLN A 302 -30.11 -62.30 -49.57
CA GLN A 302 -31.00 -62.51 -50.73
C GLN A 302 -30.57 -63.78 -51.51
N ASN A 303 -31.29 -64.89 -51.32
CA ASN A 303 -31.00 -66.18 -51.96
C ASN A 303 -31.90 -66.43 -53.18
N ASP A 304 -31.50 -65.92 -54.34
CA ASP A 304 -32.06 -66.32 -55.64
C ASP A 304 -31.44 -67.64 -56.10
N VAL A 305 -32.25 -68.67 -56.34
CA VAL A 305 -31.77 -69.99 -56.76
C VAL A 305 -32.38 -70.39 -58.11
N HIS A 306 -31.52 -70.63 -59.11
CA HIS A 306 -31.90 -71.07 -60.44
C HIS A 306 -31.56 -72.55 -60.68
N PHE A 307 -32.53 -73.34 -61.11
CA PHE A 307 -32.38 -74.75 -61.46
C PHE A 307 -32.68 -74.99 -62.95
N LEU A 308 -31.70 -75.54 -63.67
CA LEU A 308 -31.85 -75.99 -65.06
C LEU A 308 -31.82 -77.52 -65.08
N GLY A 309 -32.98 -78.15 -65.26
CA GLY A 309 -33.15 -79.60 -65.20
C GLY A 309 -33.42 -80.23 -66.57
N GLY A 310 -32.58 -81.17 -67.00
CA GLY A 310 -32.98 -82.18 -68.00
C GLY A 310 -34.04 -83.15 -67.41
N SER A 311 -34.18 -84.36 -67.97
CA SER A 311 -35.18 -85.37 -67.55
C SER A 311 -34.91 -85.99 -66.15
N HIS A 312 -34.92 -85.17 -65.10
CA HIS A 312 -34.53 -85.51 -63.73
C HIS A 312 -35.57 -85.04 -62.70
N LYS A 313 -35.40 -85.51 -61.44
CA LYS A 313 -36.17 -85.06 -60.29
C LYS A 313 -35.38 -84.01 -59.51
N VAL A 314 -35.99 -82.87 -59.17
CA VAL A 314 -35.37 -81.81 -58.34
C VAL A 314 -36.19 -81.59 -57.09
N HIS A 315 -35.54 -81.57 -55.94
CA HIS A 315 -36.13 -81.24 -54.64
C HIS A 315 -35.49 -79.96 -54.12
N PHE A 316 -36.30 -78.95 -53.77
CA PHE A 316 -35.86 -77.71 -53.16
C PHE A 316 -36.58 -77.46 -51.84
N GLN A 317 -35.85 -76.96 -50.84
CA GLN A 317 -36.38 -76.55 -49.55
C GLN A 317 -35.92 -75.11 -49.24
N GLY A 318 -36.83 -74.14 -49.28
CA GLY A 318 -36.58 -72.72 -49.03
C GLY A 318 -37.12 -72.26 -47.66
N GLY A 319 -36.45 -71.27 -47.08
CA GLY A 319 -36.83 -70.61 -45.82
C GLY A 319 -37.84 -69.48 -46.00
N GLN A 320 -37.54 -68.31 -45.43
CA GLN A 320 -38.24 -67.05 -45.69
C GLN A 320 -37.56 -66.30 -46.85
N ASP A 321 -38.32 -65.50 -47.61
CA ASP A 321 -37.83 -64.61 -48.67
C ASP A 321 -36.99 -65.30 -49.76
N CYS A 322 -37.36 -66.52 -50.15
CA CYS A 322 -36.67 -67.26 -51.20
C CYS A 322 -37.35 -67.08 -52.56
N PHE A 323 -36.52 -66.85 -53.59
CA PHE A 323 -36.95 -66.84 -54.97
C PHE A 323 -36.33 -68.04 -55.69
N ALA A 324 -37.17 -68.87 -56.31
CA ALA A 324 -36.72 -70.04 -57.04
C ALA A 324 -37.25 -70.02 -58.47
N HIS A 325 -36.36 -70.25 -59.42
CA HIS A 325 -36.74 -70.43 -60.82
C HIS A 325 -36.30 -71.81 -61.29
N PHE A 326 -37.24 -72.59 -61.80
CA PHE A 326 -36.99 -73.92 -62.35
C PHE A 326 -37.38 -73.99 -63.82
N GLN A 327 -36.49 -74.53 -64.65
CA GLN A 327 -36.75 -74.84 -66.04
C GLN A 327 -36.48 -76.33 -66.31
N GLY A 328 -37.51 -77.08 -66.71
CA GLY A 328 -37.47 -78.52 -66.94
C GLY A 328 -37.68 -78.93 -68.39
N SER A 329 -37.07 -80.04 -68.82
CA SER A 329 -37.32 -80.69 -70.11
C SER A 329 -38.43 -81.77 -70.03
N GLN A 330 -38.60 -82.59 -71.07
CA GLN A 330 -39.64 -83.64 -71.11
C GLN A 330 -39.59 -84.57 -69.89
N SER A 331 -40.76 -84.84 -69.29
CA SER A 331 -40.98 -85.72 -68.14
C SER A 331 -40.26 -85.34 -66.83
N SER A 332 -39.92 -84.05 -66.63
CA SER A 332 -39.26 -83.57 -65.42
C SER A 332 -40.15 -83.64 -64.18
N LYS A 333 -39.57 -83.80 -62.99
CA LYS A 333 -40.32 -83.69 -61.73
C LYS A 333 -39.67 -82.69 -60.78
N ALA A 334 -40.44 -81.73 -60.28
CA ALA A 334 -39.95 -80.82 -59.24
C ALA A 334 -40.79 -80.96 -57.97
N HIS A 335 -40.12 -80.95 -56.82
CA HIS A 335 -40.71 -80.86 -55.50
C HIS A 335 -40.16 -79.61 -54.81
N PHE A 336 -41.04 -78.68 -54.46
CA PHE A 336 -40.67 -77.48 -53.73
C PHE A 336 -41.34 -77.48 -52.37
N GLN A 337 -40.56 -77.17 -51.32
CA GLN A 337 -41.07 -76.93 -49.98
C GLN A 337 -40.58 -75.55 -49.50
N GLY A 338 -41.49 -74.60 -49.25
CA GLY A 338 -41.11 -73.23 -48.85
C GLY A 338 -41.77 -72.78 -47.54
N GLY A 339 -41.11 -71.85 -46.84
CA GLY A 339 -41.61 -71.12 -45.68
C GLY A 339 -42.55 -69.96 -46.06
N GLN A 340 -42.22 -68.73 -45.64
CA GLN A 340 -43.04 -67.53 -45.87
C GLN A 340 -42.44 -66.64 -46.96
N ASP A 341 -43.27 -65.85 -47.65
CA ASP A 341 -42.85 -64.80 -48.59
C ASP A 341 -41.97 -65.32 -49.74
N ASN A 342 -42.39 -66.42 -50.37
CA ASN A 342 -41.61 -67.05 -51.43
C ASN A 342 -42.22 -66.83 -52.80
N LYS A 343 -41.35 -66.63 -53.80
CA LYS A 343 -41.74 -66.57 -55.21
C LYS A 343 -41.14 -67.71 -55.99
N VAL A 344 -41.97 -68.47 -56.69
CA VAL A 344 -41.51 -69.63 -57.46
C VAL A 344 -42.03 -69.60 -58.87
N HIS A 345 -41.10 -69.61 -59.82
CA HIS A 345 -41.41 -69.73 -61.24
C HIS A 345 -41.01 -71.13 -61.72
N PHE A 346 -41.93 -71.83 -62.37
CA PHE A 346 -41.68 -73.12 -62.99
C PHE A 346 -42.06 -73.11 -64.47
N GLN A 347 -41.11 -73.50 -65.31
CA GLN A 347 -41.33 -73.74 -66.74
C GLN A 347 -41.02 -75.20 -67.07
N GLY A 348 -42.03 -76.01 -67.40
CA GLY A 348 -41.88 -77.44 -67.68
C GLY A 348 -41.91 -77.80 -69.16
N GLY A 349 -41.37 -78.98 -69.49
CA GLY A 349 -41.55 -79.65 -70.79
C GLY A 349 -42.70 -80.67 -70.76
N ILE A 350 -43.00 -81.29 -71.91
CA ILE A 350 -44.12 -82.25 -72.08
C ILE A 350 -44.06 -83.35 -71.01
N GLY A 351 -45.18 -83.60 -70.32
CA GLY A 351 -45.30 -84.66 -69.32
C GLY A 351 -44.68 -84.35 -67.94
N SER A 352 -44.29 -83.11 -67.67
CA SER A 352 -43.68 -82.72 -66.39
C SER A 352 -44.66 -82.75 -65.21
N LYS A 353 -44.15 -82.98 -64.00
CA LYS A 353 -44.94 -82.97 -62.76
C LYS A 353 -44.32 -82.09 -61.70
N VAL A 354 -45.11 -81.22 -61.09
CA VAL A 354 -44.66 -80.37 -59.97
C VAL A 354 -45.48 -80.66 -58.74
N HIS A 355 -44.81 -80.82 -57.61
CA HIS A 355 -45.42 -80.78 -56.29
C HIS A 355 -44.87 -79.57 -55.55
N PHE A 356 -45.77 -78.73 -55.07
CA PHE A 356 -45.43 -77.54 -54.31
C PHE A 356 -46.09 -77.60 -52.94
N GLN A 357 -45.31 -77.44 -51.89
CA GLN A 357 -45.78 -77.30 -50.52
C GLN A 357 -45.28 -75.97 -49.95
N GLY A 358 -46.17 -75.01 -49.73
CA GLY A 358 -45.80 -73.66 -49.28
C GLY A 358 -46.40 -73.28 -47.93
N GLY A 359 -45.76 -72.33 -47.25
CA GLY A 359 -46.26 -71.66 -46.06
C GLY A 359 -47.22 -70.52 -46.38
N LYS A 360 -46.88 -69.29 -45.99
CA LYS A 360 -47.74 -68.10 -46.08
C LYS A 360 -47.18 -67.12 -47.13
N ASP A 361 -48.06 -66.38 -47.81
CA ASP A 361 -47.69 -65.31 -48.75
C ASP A 361 -46.79 -65.85 -49.89
N ILE A 362 -47.38 -66.68 -50.76
CA ILE A 362 -46.66 -67.39 -51.83
C ILE A 362 -47.14 -66.91 -53.20
N ASP A 363 -46.19 -66.50 -54.05
CA ASP A 363 -46.45 -66.26 -55.47
C ASP A 363 -45.89 -67.44 -56.29
N LEU A 364 -46.74 -68.12 -57.06
CA LEU A 364 -46.33 -69.22 -57.91
C LEU A 364 -46.77 -69.03 -59.36
N ASP A 365 -45.81 -69.09 -60.27
CA ASP A 365 -46.04 -69.10 -61.70
C ASP A 365 -45.69 -70.47 -62.29
N PHE A 366 -46.66 -71.11 -62.93
CA PHE A 366 -46.48 -72.38 -63.63
C PHE A 366 -46.75 -72.23 -65.13
N GLN A 367 -45.77 -72.61 -65.94
CA GLN A 367 -45.89 -72.69 -67.38
C GLN A 367 -45.54 -74.10 -67.86
N GLY A 368 -46.41 -74.72 -68.68
CA GLY A 368 -46.11 -76.03 -69.24
C GLY A 368 -46.91 -76.36 -70.51
N PRO A 369 -46.33 -77.13 -71.45
CA PRO A 369 -47.04 -77.64 -72.62
C PRO A 369 -47.91 -78.86 -72.24
N GLU A 370 -48.36 -79.62 -73.24
CA GLU A 370 -49.27 -80.76 -73.06
C GLU A 370 -48.86 -81.76 -71.95
N ASN A 371 -49.88 -82.30 -71.27
CA ASN A 371 -49.77 -83.37 -70.27
C ASN A 371 -48.95 -83.04 -69.01
N CYS A 372 -48.80 -81.76 -68.66
CA CYS A 372 -48.20 -81.35 -67.40
C CYS A 372 -49.18 -81.47 -66.23
N LYS A 373 -48.67 -81.81 -65.02
CA LYS A 373 -49.48 -81.87 -63.80
C LYS A 373 -48.86 -81.06 -62.68
N MET A 374 -49.67 -80.28 -61.99
CA MET A 374 -49.26 -79.52 -60.81
C MET A 374 -50.10 -79.93 -59.60
N TYR A 375 -49.43 -80.22 -58.50
CA TYR A 375 -50.03 -80.48 -57.20
C TYR A 375 -49.57 -79.37 -56.25
N PHE A 376 -50.53 -78.69 -55.63
CA PHE A 376 -50.26 -77.56 -54.74
C PHE A 376 -50.87 -77.79 -53.36
N GLN A 377 -50.07 -77.62 -52.32
CA GLN A 377 -50.48 -77.63 -50.93
C GLN A 377 -49.91 -76.38 -50.23
N GLY A 378 -50.65 -75.28 -50.26
CA GLY A 378 -50.27 -74.03 -49.60
C GLY A 378 -50.90 -73.81 -48.23
N GLY A 379 -50.34 -72.86 -47.47
CA GLY A 379 -50.94 -72.28 -46.28
C GLY A 379 -51.93 -71.16 -46.63
N LYS A 380 -51.71 -69.94 -46.10
CA LYS A 380 -52.61 -68.78 -46.31
C LYS A 380 -51.99 -67.78 -47.27
N ASN A 381 -52.83 -67.05 -48.00
CA ASN A 381 -52.44 -65.99 -48.94
C ASN A 381 -51.49 -66.51 -50.03
N TYR A 382 -52.05 -66.99 -51.13
CA TYR A 382 -51.25 -67.42 -52.26
C TYR A 382 -51.84 -66.86 -53.54
N ASP A 383 -50.96 -66.51 -54.47
CA ASP A 383 -51.32 -66.20 -55.85
C ASP A 383 -50.69 -67.27 -56.76
N ILE A 384 -51.51 -67.85 -57.64
CA ILE A 384 -51.10 -68.95 -58.52
C ILE A 384 -51.53 -68.61 -59.94
N THR A 385 -50.55 -68.41 -60.81
CA THR A 385 -50.76 -68.23 -62.25
C THR A 385 -50.37 -69.51 -62.98
N ILE A 386 -51.24 -69.98 -63.88
CA ILE A 386 -50.99 -71.18 -64.68
C ILE A 386 -51.21 -70.87 -66.17
N GLN A 387 -50.24 -71.24 -67.02
CA GLN A 387 -50.31 -71.10 -68.47
C GLN A 387 -49.94 -72.42 -69.17
N GLY A 388 -50.76 -72.87 -70.15
CA GLY A 388 -50.44 -74.07 -70.93
C GLY A 388 -51.33 -74.36 -72.13
N SER A 389 -50.75 -75.00 -73.16
CA SER A 389 -51.45 -75.37 -74.40
C SER A 389 -51.98 -76.81 -74.33
N GLY A 390 -53.25 -76.98 -73.97
CA GLY A 390 -53.97 -78.26 -74.07
C GLY A 390 -54.69 -78.70 -72.79
N ARG A 391 -55.88 -79.30 -72.97
CA ARG A 391 -56.76 -79.81 -71.89
C ARG A 391 -55.99 -80.81 -71.03
N ASN A 392 -55.57 -80.43 -69.81
CA ASN A 392 -55.39 -81.26 -68.60
C ASN A 392 -54.43 -80.61 -67.58
N VAL A 393 -54.71 -79.39 -67.10
CA VAL A 393 -54.18 -78.94 -65.80
C VAL A 393 -55.16 -79.41 -64.72
N THR A 394 -54.72 -80.30 -63.83
CA THR A 394 -55.53 -80.76 -62.69
C THR A 394 -54.91 -80.24 -61.41
N ILE A 395 -55.63 -79.37 -60.70
CA ILE A 395 -55.24 -78.86 -59.38
C ILE A 395 -55.95 -79.69 -58.31
N HIS A 396 -55.20 -80.17 -57.33
CA HIS A 396 -55.75 -80.79 -56.13
C HIS A 396 -55.44 -79.88 -54.92
N GLY A 397 -56.45 -79.17 -54.40
CA GLY A 397 -56.32 -78.25 -53.25
C GLY A 397 -57.63 -77.52 -52.93
N ARG A 398 -57.75 -76.88 -51.76
CA ARG A 398 -58.91 -76.01 -51.42
C ARG A 398 -58.77 -74.69 -52.21
N PRO A 399 -59.61 -74.39 -53.19
CA PRO A 399 -59.41 -73.25 -54.07
C PRO A 399 -60.22 -72.06 -53.54
N GLU A 400 -59.57 -71.11 -52.86
CA GLU A 400 -60.22 -69.82 -52.60
C GLU A 400 -59.97 -68.83 -53.75
N GLN A 401 -58.85 -68.93 -54.49
CA GLN A 401 -58.58 -68.13 -55.69
C GLN A 401 -57.69 -68.92 -56.65
N VAL A 402 -58.23 -69.33 -57.81
CA VAL A 402 -57.45 -69.87 -58.93
C VAL A 402 -57.89 -69.10 -60.17
N LEU A 403 -57.00 -68.30 -60.76
CA LEU A 403 -57.23 -67.65 -62.04
C LEU A 403 -56.78 -68.58 -63.18
N PHE A 404 -57.71 -68.94 -64.06
CA PHE A 404 -57.37 -69.60 -65.32
C PHE A 404 -57.31 -68.55 -66.42
N THR A 405 -56.13 -68.33 -66.99
CA THR A 405 -55.97 -67.60 -68.26
C THR A 405 -55.86 -68.63 -69.39
N GLN A 406 -56.73 -68.52 -70.40
CA GLN A 406 -56.67 -69.32 -71.62
C GLN A 406 -55.80 -68.63 -72.66
#